data_AF-A0A377K6J8-F1
#
_entry.id   AF-A0A377K6J8-F1
#
_cell.length_a   1.000
_cell.length_b   1.000
_cell.length_c   1.000
_cell.angle_alpha   90.00
_cell.angle_beta   90.00
_cell.angle_gamma   90.00
#
_symmetry.space_group_name_H-M   'P 1'
#
loop_
_entity.id
_entity.type
_entity.pdbx_description
1 polymer ?
#
loop_
_entity_poly.entity_id
_entity_poly.type
_entity_poly.pdbx_seq_one_letter_code
_entity_poly.pdbx_strand_id
1 'polypeptide(L)'
;MTATGRSNSGNGTFAKVIAAIERLKSYQIEFNTLTVINNINVHYPLEVYHFLKSIGSKHMQFIELLETGTPNIDFSGHSENTFRIIDFSVPPTAYGKFMSTIFMQWVKNDVGEIFIRQFESFVSRFLGNGHTSCIFQESCKDNLVVESNGDIYECDHFVYPQYKIGNINKSELKTMNSVQLTAQKKTDFSEMSAMCI
;
A
#
# COMPACT_ATOMS: atom_id res chain seq x y z
N MET A 1 1.61 -6.76 -21.56
CA MET A 1 2.01 -7.47 -20.32
C MET A 1 1.23 -8.75 -20.18
N THR A 2 1.91 -9.87 -19.95
CA THR A 2 1.28 -11.09 -19.42
C THR A 2 1.36 -11.02 -17.90
N ALA A 3 0.21 -10.98 -17.22
CA ALA A 3 0.17 -11.08 -15.76
C ALA A 3 0.40 -12.54 -15.35
N THR A 4 1.49 -12.79 -14.61
CA THR A 4 2.03 -14.14 -14.37
C THR A 4 1.85 -14.65 -12.95
N GLY A 5 0.89 -14.14 -12.19
CA GLY A 5 0.58 -14.69 -10.86
C GLY A 5 0.39 -16.21 -10.92
N ARG A 6 1.01 -16.96 -10.01
CA ARG A 6 0.93 -18.44 -9.96
C ARG A 6 0.28 -18.90 -8.67
N SER A 7 -0.50 -19.98 -8.74
CA SER A 7 -0.97 -20.70 -7.55
C SER A 7 0.14 -21.60 -6.98
N ASN A 8 -0.09 -22.18 -5.80
CA ASN A 8 0.83 -23.17 -5.19
C ASN A 8 1.09 -24.39 -6.10
N SER A 9 0.16 -24.70 -7.02
CA SER A 9 0.30 -25.73 -8.05
C SER A 9 1.01 -25.27 -9.33
N GLY A 10 1.55 -24.04 -9.38
CA GLY A 10 2.29 -23.48 -10.52
C GLY A 10 1.44 -22.92 -11.65
N ASN A 11 0.11 -23.07 -11.61
CA ASN A 11 -0.81 -22.60 -12.64
C ASN A 11 -1.01 -21.08 -12.60
N GLY A 12 -1.19 -20.45 -13.76
CA GLY A 12 -1.51 -19.02 -13.87
C GLY A 12 -2.83 -18.66 -13.19
N THR A 13 -2.86 -17.56 -12.43
CA THR A 13 -4.04 -17.09 -11.69
C THR A 13 -4.81 -15.99 -12.40
N PHE A 14 -4.20 -15.34 -13.40
CA PHE A 14 -4.78 -14.18 -14.07
C PHE A 14 -6.18 -14.43 -14.66
N ALA A 15 -6.35 -15.52 -15.41
CA ALA A 15 -7.65 -15.86 -15.99
C ALA A 15 -8.76 -16.03 -14.93
N LYS A 16 -8.41 -16.55 -13.75
CA LYS A 16 -9.35 -16.70 -12.62
C LYS A 16 -9.72 -15.34 -12.02
N VAL A 17 -8.76 -14.42 -11.91
CA VAL A 17 -9.00 -13.04 -11.46
C VAL A 17 -9.94 -12.31 -12.42
N ILE A 18 -9.71 -12.41 -13.73
CA ILE A 18 -10.59 -11.81 -14.74
C ILE A 18 -12.01 -12.42 -14.67
N ALA A 19 -12.13 -13.74 -14.57
CA ALA A 19 -13.43 -14.39 -14.41
C ALA A 19 -14.15 -13.94 -13.13
N ALA A 20 -13.42 -13.70 -12.03
CA ALA A 20 -13.99 -13.16 -10.81
C ALA A 20 -14.50 -11.72 -10.99
N ILE A 21 -13.74 -10.86 -11.68
CA ILE A 21 -14.15 -9.48 -11.98
C ILE A 21 -15.41 -9.47 -12.85
N GLU A 22 -15.48 -10.29 -13.90
CA GLU A 22 -16.69 -10.38 -14.74
C GLU A 22 -17.90 -10.87 -13.94
N ARG A 23 -17.70 -11.75 -12.95
CA ARG A 23 -18.76 -12.16 -12.03
C ARG A 23 -19.20 -11.01 -11.15
N LEU A 24 -18.28 -10.26 -10.53
CA LEU A 24 -18.63 -9.07 -9.73
C LEU A 24 -19.45 -8.07 -10.57
N LYS A 25 -19.02 -7.80 -11.81
CA LYS A 25 -19.74 -6.94 -12.76
C LYS A 25 -21.15 -7.46 -13.07
N SER A 26 -21.33 -8.77 -13.29
CA SER A 26 -22.65 -9.35 -13.56
C SER A 26 -23.65 -9.18 -12.41
N TYR A 27 -23.16 -9.10 -11.17
CA TYR A 27 -23.96 -8.85 -9.97
C TYR A 27 -23.98 -7.37 -9.57
N GLN A 28 -23.43 -6.48 -10.40
CA GLN A 28 -23.32 -5.03 -10.12
C GLN A 28 -22.60 -4.74 -8.79
N ILE A 29 -21.65 -5.59 -8.40
CA ILE A 29 -20.84 -5.39 -7.19
C ILE A 29 -19.67 -4.49 -7.55
N GLU A 30 -19.56 -3.37 -6.84
CA GLU A 30 -18.40 -2.48 -6.95
C GLU A 30 -17.13 -3.15 -6.43
N PHE A 31 -16.01 -2.86 -7.07
CA PHE A 31 -14.72 -3.40 -6.68
C PHE A 31 -13.61 -2.37 -6.85
N ASN A 32 -12.55 -2.57 -6.06
CA ASN A 32 -11.31 -1.81 -6.16
C ASN A 32 -10.21 -2.73 -6.65
N THR A 33 -9.21 -2.18 -7.33
CA THR A 33 -8.02 -2.94 -7.71
C THR A 33 -6.84 -2.57 -6.82
N LEU A 34 -6.19 -3.60 -6.28
CA LEU A 34 -4.89 -3.49 -5.63
C LEU A 34 -3.83 -3.99 -6.61
N THR A 35 -2.94 -3.10 -7.04
CA THR A 35 -1.94 -3.39 -8.06
C THR A 35 -0.55 -3.21 -7.48
N VAL A 36 0.17 -4.33 -7.31
CA VAL A 36 1.56 -4.31 -6.85
C VAL A 36 2.48 -3.86 -7.98
N ILE A 37 3.31 -2.85 -7.71
CA ILE A 37 4.30 -2.30 -8.64
C ILE A 37 5.68 -2.84 -8.27
N ASN A 38 6.31 -3.57 -9.19
CA ASN A 38 7.61 -4.21 -9.02
C ASN A 38 8.62 -3.68 -10.05
N ASN A 39 9.85 -4.20 -10.01
CA ASN A 39 10.92 -3.82 -10.93
C ASN A 39 10.64 -4.08 -12.43
N ILE A 40 9.56 -4.77 -12.80
CA ILE A 40 9.17 -5.03 -14.19
C ILE A 40 8.07 -4.08 -14.64
N ASN A 41 6.91 -4.10 -13.97
CA ASN A 41 5.73 -3.37 -14.44
C ASN A 41 5.83 -1.85 -14.23
N VAL A 42 6.74 -1.39 -13.37
CA VAL A 42 7.02 0.04 -13.16
C VAL A 42 7.43 0.79 -14.43
N HIS A 43 7.95 0.07 -15.44
CA HIS A 43 8.40 0.65 -16.70
C HIS A 43 7.28 0.86 -17.73
N TYR A 44 6.04 0.52 -17.38
CA TYR A 44 4.90 0.50 -18.29
C TYR A 44 3.64 1.10 -17.64
N PRO A 45 3.71 2.36 -17.17
CA PRO A 45 2.63 3.00 -16.43
C PRO A 45 1.31 3.05 -17.19
N LEU A 46 1.36 3.43 -18.46
CA LEU A 46 0.17 3.60 -19.28
C LEU A 46 -0.47 2.25 -19.61
N GLU A 47 0.32 1.20 -19.87
CA GLU A 47 -0.22 -0.14 -20.12
C GLU A 47 -0.93 -0.69 -18.89
N VAL A 48 -0.36 -0.52 -17.69
CA VAL A 48 -1.01 -0.92 -16.43
C VAL A 48 -2.30 -0.13 -16.25
N TYR A 49 -2.24 1.20 -16.35
CA TYR A 49 -3.39 2.07 -16.15
C TYR A 49 -4.53 1.78 -17.13
N HIS A 50 -4.22 1.69 -18.42
CA HIS A 50 -5.20 1.36 -19.46
C HIS A 50 -5.81 -0.02 -19.29
N PHE A 51 -5.00 -1.01 -18.89
CA PHE A 51 -5.49 -2.34 -18.60
C PHE A 51 -6.51 -2.32 -17.44
N LEU A 52 -6.19 -1.65 -16.32
CA LEU A 52 -7.09 -1.51 -15.19
C LEU A 52 -8.41 -0.82 -15.58
N LYS A 53 -8.35 0.23 -16.40
CA LYS A 53 -9.55 0.86 -16.96
C LYS A 53 -10.36 -0.12 -17.82
N SER A 54 -9.69 -0.89 -18.68
CA SER A 54 -10.34 -1.81 -19.61
C SER A 54 -11.13 -2.94 -18.94
N ILE A 55 -10.70 -3.36 -17.74
CA ILE A 55 -11.41 -4.37 -16.93
C ILE A 55 -12.52 -3.76 -16.07
N GLY A 56 -12.75 -2.44 -16.18
CA GLY A 56 -13.81 -1.72 -15.46
C GLY A 56 -13.42 -1.20 -14.08
N SER A 57 -12.13 -1.17 -13.72
CA SER A 57 -11.69 -0.63 -12.44
C SER A 57 -11.85 0.89 -12.42
N LYS A 58 -12.66 1.40 -11.50
CA LYS A 58 -12.78 2.85 -11.21
C LYS A 58 -11.95 3.28 -10.02
N HIS A 59 -11.77 2.41 -9.03
CA HIS A 59 -10.97 2.68 -7.84
C HIS A 59 -9.67 1.88 -7.90
N MET A 60 -8.53 2.57 -7.93
CA MET A 60 -7.20 1.97 -8.11
C MET A 60 -6.29 2.32 -6.94
N GLN A 61 -5.58 1.31 -6.44
CA GLN A 61 -4.50 1.47 -5.47
C GLN A 61 -3.24 0.83 -6.02
N PHE A 62 -2.20 1.64 -6.22
CA PHE A 62 -0.85 1.15 -6.51
C PHE A 62 -0.11 0.91 -5.19
N ILE A 63 0.59 -0.22 -5.10
CA ILE A 63 1.33 -0.65 -3.92
C ILE A 63 2.76 -0.95 -4.36
N GLU A 64 3.73 -0.16 -3.93
CA GLU A 64 5.15 -0.41 -4.17
C GLU A 64 5.58 -1.75 -3.55
N LEU A 65 6.21 -2.61 -4.36
CA LEU A 65 6.86 -3.81 -3.85
C LEU A 65 8.22 -3.41 -3.27
N LEU A 66 8.34 -3.49 -1.96
CA LEU A 66 9.58 -3.23 -1.23
C LEU A 66 9.89 -4.45 -0.37
N GLU A 67 11.07 -5.03 -0.57
CA GLU A 67 11.53 -6.19 0.20
C GLU A 67 13.01 -6.06 0.57
N THR A 68 13.36 -6.63 1.71
CA THR A 68 14.71 -6.59 2.29
C THR A 68 15.27 -8.00 2.47
N GLY A 69 16.57 -8.20 2.25
CA GLY A 69 17.22 -9.52 2.34
C GLY A 69 17.15 -10.15 3.73
N THR A 70 17.24 -9.32 4.77
CA THR A 70 16.88 -9.68 6.15
C THR A 70 15.75 -8.76 6.58
N PRO A 71 14.64 -9.27 7.14
CA PRO A 71 13.57 -8.42 7.65
C PRO A 71 14.18 -7.38 8.58
N ASN A 72 13.98 -6.11 8.25
CA ASN A 72 14.33 -5.05 9.17
C ASN A 72 13.29 -5.08 10.30
N ILE A 73 13.63 -5.71 11.43
CA ILE A 73 12.71 -5.84 12.57
C ILE A 73 12.89 -4.67 13.55
N ASP A 74 14.05 -3.99 13.48
CA ASP A 74 14.38 -2.83 14.29
C ASP A 74 14.33 -1.56 13.44
N PHE A 75 13.14 -0.99 13.35
CA PHE A 75 12.89 0.26 12.65
C PHE A 75 13.19 1.50 13.51
N SER A 76 13.88 1.35 14.66
CA SER A 76 14.17 2.47 15.56
C SER A 76 15.20 3.47 15.02
N GLY A 77 15.82 3.19 13.87
CA GLY A 77 16.86 4.04 13.28
C GLY A 77 18.21 4.02 14.03
N HIS A 78 18.33 3.24 15.11
CA HIS A 78 19.54 3.17 15.95
C HIS A 78 20.56 2.12 15.50
N SER A 79 20.19 1.23 14.58
CA SER A 79 21.11 0.26 13.97
C SER A 79 21.64 0.79 12.64
N GLU A 80 22.92 0.53 12.32
CA GLU A 80 23.41 0.73 10.96
C GLU A 80 22.46 0.01 10.00
N ASN A 81 21.97 0.70 8.97
CA ASN A 81 21.08 0.13 7.95
C ASN A 81 21.80 -1.01 7.21
N THR A 82 21.79 -2.19 7.82
CA THR A 82 22.43 -3.42 7.33
C THR A 82 21.55 -4.18 6.37
N PHE A 83 20.33 -3.68 6.10
CA PHE A 83 19.41 -4.33 5.18
C PHE A 83 19.77 -4.02 3.72
N ARG A 84 19.73 -5.07 2.89
CA ARG A 84 19.86 -4.96 1.43
C ARG A 84 18.46 -5.01 0.80
N ILE A 85 18.12 -4.05 -0.04
CA ILE A 85 16.92 -4.13 -0.88
C ILE A 85 17.07 -5.28 -1.89
N ILE A 86 16.04 -6.13 -2.00
CA ILE A 86 16.06 -7.25 -2.94
C ILE A 86 15.77 -6.75 -4.36
N ASP A 87 16.42 -7.36 -5.35
CA ASP A 87 16.43 -6.95 -6.76
C ASP A 87 15.03 -6.84 -7.41
N PHE A 88 14.02 -7.57 -6.92
CA PHE A 88 12.64 -7.49 -7.42
C PHE A 88 11.82 -6.32 -6.85
N SER A 89 12.38 -5.61 -5.86
CA SER A 89 11.78 -4.38 -5.31
C SER A 89 11.75 -3.27 -6.36
N VAL A 90 10.75 -2.39 -6.27
CA VAL A 90 10.62 -1.29 -7.21
C VAL A 90 11.71 -0.24 -7.00
N PRO A 91 12.44 0.19 -8.05
CA PRO A 91 13.39 1.28 -7.93
C PRO A 91 12.68 2.62 -7.64
N PRO A 92 13.13 3.42 -6.65
CA PRO A 92 12.42 4.64 -6.24
C PRO A 92 12.21 5.65 -7.38
N THR A 93 13.24 5.88 -8.20
CA THR A 93 13.17 6.82 -9.34
C THR A 93 12.26 6.32 -10.45
N ALA A 94 12.16 5.00 -10.64
CA ALA A 94 11.23 4.41 -11.60
C ALA A 94 9.79 4.54 -11.08
N TYR A 95 9.55 4.32 -9.79
CA TYR A 95 8.22 4.49 -9.19
C TYR A 95 7.72 5.93 -9.27
N GLY A 96 8.60 6.91 -9.02
CA GLY A 96 8.28 8.33 -9.22
C GLY A 96 7.83 8.62 -10.65
N LYS A 97 8.56 8.13 -11.65
CA LYS A 97 8.17 8.27 -13.08
C LYS A 97 6.84 7.57 -13.37
N PHE A 98 6.64 6.35 -12.87
CA PHE A 98 5.39 5.60 -13.03
C PHE A 98 4.19 6.41 -12.53
N MET A 99 4.25 6.91 -11.29
CA MET A 99 3.18 7.69 -10.68
C MET A 99 2.95 9.04 -11.39
N SER A 100 4.02 9.77 -11.72
CA SER A 100 3.90 11.04 -12.45
C SER A 100 3.29 10.85 -13.85
N THR A 101 3.67 9.81 -14.58
CA THR A 101 3.09 9.52 -15.90
C THR A 101 1.59 9.23 -15.82
N ILE A 102 1.15 8.42 -14.85
CA ILE A 102 -0.28 8.16 -14.64
C ILE A 102 -1.01 9.44 -14.19
N PHE A 103 -0.42 10.24 -13.30
CA PHE A 103 -1.01 11.50 -12.84
C PHE A 103 -1.30 12.45 -13.99
N MET A 104 -0.34 12.65 -14.90
CA MET A 104 -0.51 13.54 -16.06
C MET A 104 -1.62 13.08 -17.00
N GLN A 105 -1.82 11.77 -17.14
CA GLN A 105 -2.93 11.24 -17.92
C GLN A 105 -4.26 11.39 -17.19
N TRP A 106 -4.29 11.03 -15.91
CA TRP A 106 -5.48 11.05 -15.06
C TRP A 106 -6.05 12.46 -14.93
N VAL A 107 -5.21 13.45 -14.58
CA VAL A 107 -5.64 14.84 -14.37
C VAL A 107 -6.29 15.45 -15.62
N LYS A 108 -5.86 15.00 -16.81
CA LYS A 108 -6.35 15.52 -18.08
C LYS A 108 -7.70 14.92 -18.50
N ASN A 109 -7.97 13.66 -18.15
CA ASN A 109 -9.06 12.91 -18.79
C ASN A 109 -10.03 12.24 -17.81
N ASP A 110 -9.64 12.00 -16.57
CA ASP A 110 -10.29 10.99 -15.73
C ASP A 110 -10.66 11.49 -14.31
N VAL A 111 -10.44 12.77 -14.02
CA VAL A 111 -10.83 13.40 -12.73
C VAL A 111 -12.34 13.31 -12.55
N GLY A 112 -12.77 12.73 -11.42
CA GLY A 112 -14.18 12.51 -11.11
C GLY A 112 -14.76 11.21 -11.67
N GLU A 113 -14.02 10.48 -12.51
CA GLU A 113 -14.44 9.18 -13.07
C GLU A 113 -13.59 8.01 -12.56
N ILE A 114 -12.29 8.22 -12.42
CA ILE A 114 -11.33 7.25 -11.90
C ILE A 114 -10.73 7.83 -10.62
N PHE A 115 -10.64 7.02 -9.57
CA PHE A 115 -10.17 7.40 -8.25
C PHE A 115 -8.91 6.61 -7.92
N ILE A 116 -7.77 7.29 -7.87
CA ILE A 116 -6.48 6.68 -7.54
C ILE A 116 -6.14 7.06 -6.11
N ARG A 117 -6.08 6.09 -5.18
CA ARG A 117 -5.95 6.31 -3.73
C ARG A 117 -4.82 7.31 -3.38
N GLN A 118 -3.67 7.20 -4.03
CA GLN A 118 -2.53 8.08 -3.78
C GLN A 118 -2.82 9.54 -4.19
N PHE A 119 -3.45 9.74 -5.35
CA PHE A 119 -3.77 11.09 -5.84
C PHE A 119 -4.89 11.73 -5.04
N GLU A 120 -5.93 10.96 -4.70
CA GLU A 120 -7.01 11.41 -3.82
C GLU A 120 -6.46 11.84 -2.45
N SER A 121 -5.56 11.04 -1.86
CA SER A 121 -4.92 11.42 -0.59
C SER A 121 -4.07 12.69 -0.71
N PHE A 122 -3.40 12.90 -1.85
CA PHE A 122 -2.62 14.10 -2.10
C PHE A 122 -3.52 15.33 -2.24
N VAL A 123 -4.57 15.24 -3.05
CA VAL A 123 -5.55 16.33 -3.24
C VAL A 123 -6.24 16.68 -1.92
N SER A 124 -6.67 15.68 -1.15
CA SER A 124 -7.23 15.88 0.19
C SER A 124 -6.29 16.67 1.11
N ARG A 125 -4.99 16.31 1.12
CA ARG A 125 -3.99 17.05 1.90
C ARG A 125 -3.84 18.48 1.40
N PHE A 126 -3.74 18.67 0.09
CA PHE A 126 -3.58 19.99 -0.54
C PHE A 126 -4.75 20.92 -0.21
N LEU A 127 -5.98 20.39 -0.12
CA LEU A 127 -7.18 21.13 0.25
C LEU A 127 -7.32 21.40 1.77
N GLY A 128 -6.36 20.95 2.59
CA GLY A 128 -6.38 21.16 4.04
C GLY A 128 -7.13 20.09 4.85
N ASN A 129 -7.66 19.04 4.21
CA ASN A 129 -8.38 17.95 4.90
C ASN A 129 -7.43 16.89 5.50
N GLY A 130 -6.13 17.01 5.27
CA GLY A 130 -5.14 16.02 5.69
C GLY A 130 -5.06 14.82 4.75
N HIS A 131 -4.17 13.87 5.07
CA HIS A 131 -4.01 12.65 4.27
C HIS A 131 -5.05 11.59 4.64
N THR A 132 -5.58 10.91 3.62
CA THR A 132 -6.48 9.76 3.79
C THR A 132 -5.71 8.44 3.88
N SER A 133 -4.43 8.41 3.45
CA SER A 133 -3.58 7.24 3.63
C SER A 133 -2.86 7.28 4.97
N CYS A 134 -2.95 6.18 5.75
CA CYS A 134 -2.35 6.07 7.08
C CYS A 134 -0.86 6.42 7.05
N ILE A 135 -0.09 5.99 6.05
CA ILE A 135 1.36 6.21 5.96
C ILE A 135 1.76 7.70 5.96
N PHE A 136 0.88 8.61 5.54
CA PHE A 136 1.16 10.05 5.50
C PHE A 136 0.51 10.85 6.65
N GLN A 137 -0.23 10.19 7.54
CA GLN A 137 -0.81 10.86 8.73
C GLN A 137 0.23 10.98 9.85
N GLU A 138 0.13 12.01 10.69
CA GLU A 138 1.08 12.31 11.79
C GLU A 138 1.20 11.21 12.87
N SER A 139 0.25 10.28 12.92
CA SER A 139 0.23 9.20 13.91
C SER A 139 -0.36 7.92 13.31
N CYS A 140 0.01 6.77 13.86
CA CYS A 140 -0.61 5.50 13.53
C CYS A 140 -1.88 5.38 14.37
N LYS A 141 -3.04 5.39 13.70
CA LYS A 141 -4.35 5.32 14.35
C LYS A 141 -5.25 4.35 13.58
N ASP A 142 -6.13 3.68 14.32
CA ASP A 142 -7.32 3.00 13.81
C ASP A 142 -7.08 1.89 12.76
N ASN A 143 -5.86 1.35 12.65
CA ASN A 143 -5.49 0.26 11.74
C ASN A 143 -4.99 -0.98 12.51
N LEU A 144 -5.68 -1.33 13.60
CA LEU A 144 -5.33 -2.49 14.42
C LEU A 144 -5.58 -3.79 13.64
N VAL A 145 -4.68 -4.75 13.79
CA VAL A 145 -4.79 -6.07 13.17
C VAL A 145 -5.18 -7.09 14.22
N VAL A 146 -6.16 -7.93 13.90
CA VAL A 146 -6.59 -9.06 14.74
C VAL A 146 -6.23 -10.35 14.02
N GLU A 147 -5.33 -11.12 14.60
CA GLU A 147 -4.93 -12.42 14.08
C GLU A 147 -5.94 -13.52 14.43
N SER A 148 -5.86 -14.65 13.73
CA SER A 148 -6.80 -15.78 13.90
C SER A 148 -6.83 -16.37 15.33
N ASN A 149 -5.77 -16.17 16.12
CA ASN A 149 -5.69 -16.55 17.54
C ASN A 149 -6.26 -15.47 18.49
N GLY A 150 -6.80 -14.39 17.95
CA GLY A 150 -7.34 -13.24 18.65
C GLY A 150 -6.30 -12.22 19.12
N ASP A 151 -5.01 -12.41 18.82
CA ASP A 151 -3.98 -11.43 19.18
C ASP A 151 -4.14 -10.16 18.36
N ILE A 152 -3.85 -9.03 18.99
CA ILE A 152 -3.99 -7.70 18.40
C ILE A 152 -2.64 -7.03 18.26
N TYR A 153 -2.37 -6.49 17.08
CA TYR A 153 -1.14 -5.78 16.72
C TYR A 153 -1.46 -4.36 16.24
N GLU A 154 -0.46 -3.47 16.32
CA GLU A 154 -0.62 -2.06 15.97
C GLU A 154 -0.87 -1.79 14.48
N CYS A 155 -0.37 -2.65 13.58
CA CYS A 155 -0.44 -2.50 12.12
C CYS A 155 -0.12 -3.83 11.40
N ASP A 156 -0.63 -4.01 10.19
CA ASP A 156 -0.41 -5.18 9.32
C ASP A 156 1.04 -5.33 8.85
N HIS A 157 1.80 -4.24 8.82
CA HIS A 157 3.24 -4.30 8.54
C HIS A 157 4.08 -4.74 9.75
N PHE A 158 3.51 -4.76 10.95
CA PHE A 158 4.23 -4.98 12.22
C PHE A 158 3.60 -6.10 13.05
N VAL A 159 3.27 -7.22 12.42
CA VAL A 159 2.72 -8.41 13.10
C VAL A 159 3.86 -9.26 13.69
N TYR A 160 4.61 -8.67 14.63
CA TYR A 160 5.68 -9.33 15.38
C TYR A 160 5.40 -9.30 16.88
N PRO A 161 5.93 -10.24 17.67
CA PRO A 161 5.64 -10.33 19.11
C PRO A 161 5.84 -9.02 19.89
N GLN A 162 6.84 -8.22 19.54
CA GLN A 162 7.13 -6.94 20.19
C GLN A 162 6.11 -5.82 19.92
N TYR A 163 5.30 -5.94 18.87
CA TYR A 163 4.24 -4.99 18.52
C TYR A 163 2.83 -5.49 18.87
N LYS A 164 2.75 -6.58 19.65
CA LYS A 164 1.48 -7.10 20.18
C LYS A 164 0.99 -6.18 21.29
N ILE A 165 -0.23 -5.67 21.15
CA ILE A 165 -0.86 -4.73 22.09
C ILE A 165 -2.01 -5.35 22.89
N GLY A 166 -2.43 -6.57 22.58
CA GLY A 166 -3.47 -7.24 23.34
C GLY A 166 -4.00 -8.52 22.72
N ASN A 167 -5.16 -8.95 23.21
CA ASN A 167 -5.96 -10.02 22.62
C ASN A 167 -7.45 -9.66 22.73
N ILE A 168 -8.21 -9.81 21.64
CA ILE A 168 -9.61 -9.40 21.53
C ILE A 168 -10.51 -10.06 22.59
N ASN A 169 -10.13 -11.25 23.05
CA ASN A 169 -10.92 -12.01 24.03
C ASN A 169 -10.64 -11.61 25.48
N LYS A 170 -9.61 -10.78 25.72
CA LYS A 170 -9.10 -10.48 27.07
C LYS A 170 -9.03 -8.99 27.38
N SER A 171 -9.16 -8.13 26.38
CA SER A 171 -8.85 -6.71 26.48
C SER A 171 -9.94 -5.87 25.80
N GLU A 172 -10.24 -4.71 26.38
CA GLU A 172 -11.22 -3.79 25.79
C GLU A 172 -10.60 -3.06 24.59
N LEU A 173 -11.22 -3.14 23.41
CA LEU A 173 -10.67 -2.54 22.18
C LEU A 173 -10.37 -1.03 22.32
N LYS A 174 -11.21 -0.29 23.06
CA LYS A 174 -11.05 1.15 23.29
C LYS A 174 -9.77 1.53 24.05
N THR A 175 -9.13 0.59 24.74
CA THR A 175 -7.88 0.84 25.47
C THR A 175 -6.65 0.57 24.61
N MET A 176 -6.83 0.03 23.40
CA MET A 176 -5.75 -0.32 22.48
C MET A 176 -5.38 0.88 21.62
N ASN A 177 -4.11 1.23 21.61
CA ASN A 177 -3.56 2.32 20.83
C ASN A 177 -2.18 1.95 20.29
N SER A 178 -1.82 2.55 19.15
CA SER A 178 -0.52 2.33 18.52
C SER A 178 0.50 3.35 19.05
N VAL A 179 0.95 3.16 20.28
CA VAL A 179 1.89 4.10 20.93
C VAL A 179 3.28 3.97 20.32
N GLN A 180 3.75 2.74 20.14
CA GLN A 180 5.12 2.49 19.72
C GLN A 180 5.34 2.97 18.28
N LEU A 181 4.48 2.57 17.34
CA LEU A 181 4.63 3.00 15.94
C LEU A 181 4.32 4.49 15.76
N THR A 182 3.41 5.08 16.55
CA THR A 182 3.19 6.53 16.51
C THR A 182 4.44 7.30 16.95
N ALA A 183 5.12 6.85 18.00
CA ALA A 183 6.37 7.47 18.44
C ALA A 183 7.45 7.36 17.36
N GLN A 184 7.62 6.17 16.79
CA GLN A 184 8.61 5.90 15.74
C GLN A 184 8.38 6.77 14.50
N LYS A 185 7.13 6.82 14.01
CA LYS A 185 6.78 7.60 12.82
C LYS A 185 7.02 9.10 12.97
N LYS A 186 6.83 9.64 14.18
CA LYS A 186 7.14 11.05 14.47
C LYS A 186 8.63 11.34 14.33
N THR A 187 9.48 10.42 14.79
CA THR A 187 10.94 10.51 14.60
C THR A 187 11.28 10.52 13.12
N ASP A 188 10.80 9.52 12.35
CA ASP A 188 11.08 9.38 10.92
C ASP A 188 10.65 10.62 10.10
N PHE A 189 9.47 11.17 10.39
CA PHE A 189 9.00 12.38 9.70
C PHE A 189 9.83 13.62 10.05
N SER A 190 10.32 13.74 11.28
CA SER A 190 11.14 14.87 11.68
C SER A 190 12.49 14.88 10.94
N GLU A 191 13.10 13.71 10.78
CA GLU A 191 14.36 13.53 10.04
C GLU A 191 14.16 13.78 8.55
N MET A 192 13.12 13.20 7.95
CA MET A 192 12.84 13.35 6.52
C MET A 192 12.46 14.79 6.16
N SER A 193 11.74 15.50 7.04
CA SER A 193 11.41 16.93 6.82
C SER A 193 12.66 17.80 6.82
N ALA A 194 13.68 17.46 7.63
CA ALA A 194 14.95 18.18 7.64
C ALA A 194 15.77 17.98 6.34
N MET A 195 15.50 16.91 5.58
CA MET A 195 16.15 16.63 4.29
C MET A 195 15.44 17.29 3.10
N CYS A 196 14.19 17.73 3.26
CA CYS A 196 13.43 18.49 2.27
C CYS A 196 13.74 19.99 2.41
N ILE A 197 14.94 20.41 2.03
CA ILE A 197 15.34 21.82 1.90
C ILE A 197 15.71 22.09 0.44
#